data_AF-A0A139P6J0-F1
#
_entry.id   AF-A0A139P6J0-F1
#
_cell.length_a   1.000
_cell.length_b   1.000
_cell.length_c   1.000
_cell.angle_alpha   90.00
_cell.angle_beta   90.00
_cell.angle_gamma   90.00
#
_symmetry.space_group_name_H-M   'P 1'
#
loop_
_entity.id
_entity.type
_entity.pdbx_description
1 polymer ?
#
loop_
_entity_poly.entity_id
_entity_poly.type
_entity_poly.pdbx_seq_one_letter_code
_entity_poly.pdbx_strand_id
1 'polypeptide(L)'
;MKTSFFKHCLTVLTCGLLALGAGHAYADQQKLPSGTPYDQIGQKIEDYYKEHEKTSAGLATSVFDKDGQTIYQNNFGYVDKEKKLAVDDNSVFEWGSATKLTVWVSVMQLWEEGKIDLKTDIKEYLPKDFLKGKLTYDKPITMLDLMNHQAGFGDTGLAKGTSKNLGDTLKKVHIYQAYEPGTVTAYSNFGTALAGYIVERISRQSYADYVHEHIFEPLDMRHTALLPDLSDNPYVVEKRKEVKGYTRDGRLIGEAPYLIEMYPAGRATGTLEDFKAFAQALLQKKTLFKRSETWDTLYTATSNYPDSDLPTNAHGFWSDLYQDQVILGHGGNTAGFSSSLTLDLKSGIAAVILTNQLGEKNYVEKIPELVYGQKKDVPNKKKEELKPGFYRDASQFFGPLSIARLNMATFYIDKNSENRFYWSLEKVGKREFIKRPVSDYFKLSNWEVAKEFGSVILWGLAIFYALLSLVSALLVKLYRLLAKRTNRKPVTLAWSLWHYLTCGLVLSTVLITILIVQYNMNISGSPNNSAWLYVIFAITGLLLLASSVLPILLRSKFQVSKGRKILTYLTSSASLIVVLNILYWGLYQWWAL
;
A
#
# COMPACT_ATOMS: atom_id res chain seq x y z
N MET A 1 -25.82 64.47 -53.00
CA MET A 1 -25.49 63.53 -51.91
C MET A 1 -24.79 62.31 -52.51
N LYS A 2 -23.55 62.48 -52.95
CA LYS A 2 -22.29 62.03 -52.32
C LYS A 2 -22.16 60.50 -52.25
N THR A 3 -21.68 59.93 -53.35
CA THR A 3 -21.02 58.61 -53.49
C THR A 3 -20.00 58.30 -52.37
N SER A 4 -19.47 59.34 -51.72
CA SER A 4 -18.68 59.24 -50.49
C SER A 4 -19.41 58.53 -49.35
N PHE A 5 -20.72 58.77 -49.14
CA PHE A 5 -21.46 58.19 -48.00
C PHE A 5 -21.58 56.67 -48.13
N PHE A 6 -21.89 56.17 -49.33
CA PHE A 6 -21.96 54.73 -49.59
C PHE A 6 -20.61 54.03 -49.46
N LYS A 7 -19.50 54.67 -49.86
CA LYS A 7 -18.17 54.12 -49.65
C LYS A 7 -17.82 54.01 -48.16
N HIS A 8 -18.14 55.03 -47.36
CA HIS A 8 -17.88 55.00 -45.92
C HIS A 8 -18.77 53.96 -45.20
N CYS A 9 -20.05 53.84 -45.56
CA CYS A 9 -20.91 52.79 -45.02
C CYS A 9 -20.43 51.39 -45.41
N LEU A 10 -19.99 51.17 -46.66
CA LEU A 10 -19.48 49.88 -47.10
C LEU A 10 -18.16 49.52 -46.40
N THR A 11 -17.27 50.48 -46.16
CA THR A 11 -16.02 50.29 -45.40
C THR A 11 -16.30 49.99 -43.92
N VAL A 12 -17.26 50.68 -43.29
CA VAL A 12 -17.65 50.36 -41.90
C VAL A 12 -18.31 48.99 -41.81
N LEU A 13 -19.12 48.58 -42.80
CA LEU A 13 -19.73 47.26 -42.83
C LEU A 13 -18.69 46.16 -43.05
N THR A 14 -17.71 46.37 -43.94
CA THR A 14 -16.63 45.39 -44.18
C THR A 14 -15.64 45.32 -43.03
N CYS A 15 -15.27 46.45 -42.41
CA CYS A 15 -14.47 46.45 -41.18
C CYS A 15 -15.23 45.84 -39.99
N GLY A 16 -16.54 46.05 -39.88
CA GLY A 16 -17.39 45.43 -38.86
C GLY A 16 -17.53 43.92 -39.04
N LEU A 17 -17.71 43.45 -40.29
CA LEU A 17 -17.77 42.02 -40.62
C LEU A 17 -16.41 41.32 -40.49
N LEU A 18 -15.30 42.02 -40.77
CA LEU A 18 -13.95 41.51 -40.52
C LEU A 18 -13.58 41.51 -39.03
N ALA A 19 -14.06 42.48 -38.24
CA ALA A 19 -13.87 42.48 -36.78
C ALA A 19 -14.74 41.41 -36.09
N LEU A 20 -15.96 41.17 -36.58
CA LEU A 20 -16.82 40.07 -36.10
C LEU A 20 -16.31 38.71 -36.60
N GLY A 21 -15.73 38.62 -37.79
CA GLY A 21 -15.11 37.40 -38.32
C GLY A 21 -13.75 37.06 -37.70
N ALA A 22 -12.93 38.07 -37.37
CA ALA A 22 -11.64 37.90 -36.70
C ALA A 22 -11.76 37.71 -35.18
N GLY A 23 -12.87 38.15 -34.56
CA GLY A 23 -13.17 37.83 -33.16
C GLY A 23 -13.63 36.38 -32.93
N HIS A 24 -14.07 35.69 -33.99
CA HIS A 24 -14.54 34.29 -33.93
C HIS A 24 -13.60 33.29 -34.60
N ALA A 25 -12.59 33.76 -35.33
CA ALA A 25 -11.55 32.93 -35.91
C ALA A 25 -10.22 33.28 -35.23
N TYR A 26 -9.64 32.33 -34.48
CA TYR A 26 -8.40 32.39 -33.68
C TYR A 26 -8.51 32.73 -32.18
N ALA A 27 -9.49 32.16 -31.49
CA ALA A 27 -9.13 31.52 -30.22
C ALA A 27 -8.89 30.05 -30.54
N ASP A 28 -7.63 29.64 -30.72
CA ASP A 28 -7.29 28.23 -30.53
C ASP A 28 -7.68 27.91 -29.09
N GLN A 29 -8.89 27.36 -28.91
CA GLN A 29 -9.42 27.00 -27.60
C GLN A 29 -8.40 26.05 -26.99
N GLN A 30 -7.70 26.46 -25.93
CA GLN A 30 -6.70 25.62 -25.28
C GLN A 30 -7.36 24.29 -24.91
N LYS A 31 -6.70 23.18 -25.26
CA LYS A 31 -7.21 21.82 -25.03
C LYS A 31 -6.30 21.09 -24.06
N LEU A 32 -6.92 20.31 -23.18
CA LEU A 32 -6.24 19.33 -22.35
C LEU A 32 -5.72 18.18 -23.22
N PRO A 33 -4.77 17.35 -22.74
CA PRO A 33 -4.25 16.23 -23.51
C PRO A 33 -5.34 15.22 -23.93
N SER A 34 -6.44 15.12 -23.17
CA SER A 34 -7.62 14.34 -23.56
C SER A 34 -8.34 14.85 -24.82
N GLY A 35 -7.97 16.04 -25.34
CA GLY A 35 -8.67 16.76 -26.39
C GLY A 35 -9.83 17.63 -25.90
N THR A 36 -10.13 17.60 -24.59
CA THR A 36 -11.20 18.41 -23.99
C THR A 36 -10.79 19.89 -23.94
N PRO A 37 -11.61 20.82 -24.47
CA PRO A 37 -11.39 22.25 -24.28
C PRO A 37 -11.35 22.63 -22.79
N TYR A 38 -10.50 23.60 -22.42
CA TYR A 38 -10.33 24.04 -21.03
C TYR A 38 -11.65 24.48 -20.39
N ASP A 39 -12.52 25.17 -21.11
CA ASP A 39 -13.83 25.63 -20.64
C ASP A 39 -14.87 24.50 -20.48
N GLN A 40 -14.58 23.29 -20.97
CA GLN A 40 -15.48 22.13 -20.89
C GLN A 40 -15.07 21.09 -19.83
N ILE A 41 -13.86 21.15 -19.28
CA ILE A 41 -13.41 20.14 -18.31
C ILE A 41 -14.24 20.17 -17.03
N GLY A 42 -14.63 21.36 -16.56
CA GLY A 42 -15.44 21.51 -15.37
C GLY A 42 -16.78 20.80 -15.48
N GLN A 43 -17.49 21.02 -16.59
CA GLN A 43 -18.76 20.35 -16.85
C GLN A 43 -18.61 18.82 -16.89
N LYS A 44 -17.55 18.30 -17.51
CA LYS A 44 -17.30 16.84 -17.55
C LYS A 44 -17.06 16.24 -16.18
N ILE A 45 -16.29 16.93 -15.32
CA ILE A 45 -16.04 16.47 -13.95
C ILE A 45 -17.33 16.53 -13.13
N GLU A 46 -18.13 17.58 -13.28
CA GLU A 46 -19.41 17.75 -12.57
C GLU A 46 -20.45 16.70 -12.98
N ASP A 47 -20.57 16.41 -14.27
CA ASP A 47 -21.48 15.38 -14.77
C ASP A 47 -21.05 14.00 -14.25
N TYR A 48 -19.76 13.70 -14.29
CA TYR A 48 -19.23 12.45 -13.73
C TYR A 48 -19.44 12.35 -12.22
N TYR A 49 -19.30 13.46 -11.49
CA TYR A 49 -19.64 13.51 -10.06
C TYR A 49 -21.11 13.19 -9.82
N LYS A 50 -22.05 13.81 -10.57
CA LYS A 50 -23.50 13.56 -10.44
C LYS A 50 -23.86 12.10 -10.67
N GLU A 51 -23.21 11.43 -11.63
CA GLU A 51 -23.41 10.00 -11.89
C GLU A 51 -23.03 9.11 -10.67
N HIS A 52 -22.06 9.56 -9.86
CA HIS A 52 -21.48 8.78 -8.75
C HIS A 52 -21.78 9.37 -7.36
N GLU A 53 -22.59 10.43 -7.28
CA GLU A 53 -22.85 11.17 -6.05
C GLU A 53 -23.35 10.25 -4.92
N LYS A 54 -24.20 9.27 -5.25
CA LYS A 54 -24.82 8.36 -4.26
C LYS A 54 -23.82 7.49 -3.52
N THR A 55 -22.70 7.14 -4.16
CA THR A 55 -21.66 6.26 -3.60
C THR A 55 -20.42 7.02 -3.15
N SER A 56 -20.52 8.35 -3.13
CA SER A 56 -19.42 9.25 -2.80
C SER A 56 -19.63 9.92 -1.44
N ALA A 57 -18.51 10.28 -0.81
CA ALA A 57 -18.49 11.06 0.41
C ALA A 57 -18.22 12.53 0.09
N GLY A 58 -16.95 12.92 0.03
CA GLY A 58 -16.48 14.25 -0.31
C GLY A 58 -15.32 14.19 -1.30
N LEU A 59 -15.26 15.19 -2.17
CA LEU A 59 -14.26 15.35 -3.22
C LEU A 59 -13.81 16.81 -3.26
N ALA A 60 -12.50 17.04 -3.26
CA ALA A 60 -11.89 18.33 -3.56
C ALA A 60 -10.89 18.11 -4.71
N THR A 61 -10.99 18.89 -5.78
CA THR A 61 -10.17 18.67 -6.98
C THR A 61 -9.78 19.98 -7.66
N SER A 62 -8.58 19.99 -8.26
CA SER A 62 -8.09 21.10 -9.09
C SER A 62 -7.33 20.58 -10.31
N VAL A 63 -7.50 21.25 -11.45
CA VAL A 63 -6.75 21.07 -12.70
C VAL A 63 -6.14 22.42 -13.08
N PHE A 64 -4.85 22.44 -13.38
CA PHE A 64 -4.12 23.67 -13.65
C PHE A 64 -2.96 23.44 -14.62
N ASP A 65 -2.44 24.51 -15.19
CA ASP A 65 -1.33 24.46 -16.12
C ASP A 65 0.01 24.94 -15.52
N LYS A 66 1.07 24.78 -16.31
CA LYS A 66 2.45 25.20 -16.00
C LYS A 66 2.62 26.71 -15.87
N ASP A 67 1.65 27.52 -16.27
CA ASP A 67 1.70 28.97 -16.10
C ASP A 67 1.00 29.38 -14.78
N GLY A 68 0.41 28.41 -14.08
CA GLY A 68 -0.25 28.57 -12.78
C GLY A 68 -1.74 28.90 -12.91
N GLN A 69 -2.27 28.90 -14.13
CA GLN A 69 -3.68 29.13 -14.37
C GLN A 69 -4.47 27.94 -13.84
N THR A 70 -5.40 28.22 -12.92
CA THR A 70 -6.39 27.21 -12.52
C THR A 70 -7.41 27.08 -13.64
N ILE A 71 -7.40 25.93 -14.30
CA ILE A 71 -8.33 25.59 -15.39
C ILE A 71 -9.69 25.20 -14.79
N TYR A 72 -9.66 24.43 -13.70
CA TYR A 72 -10.86 24.03 -12.96
C TYR A 72 -10.53 23.77 -11.50
N GLN A 73 -11.43 24.15 -10.59
CA GLN A 73 -11.35 23.81 -9.18
C GLN A 73 -12.76 23.77 -8.60
N ASN A 74 -13.09 22.70 -7.87
CA ASN A 74 -14.36 22.60 -7.19
C ASN A 74 -14.34 21.57 -6.05
N ASN A 75 -15.29 21.70 -5.15
CA ASN A 75 -15.52 20.85 -4.00
C ASN A 75 -16.94 20.26 -4.08
N PHE A 76 -17.07 18.99 -3.71
CA PHE A 76 -18.34 18.28 -3.76
C PHE A 76 -18.56 17.40 -2.54
N GLY A 77 -19.83 17.12 -2.26
CA GLY A 77 -20.22 16.17 -1.23
C GLY A 77 -19.93 16.70 0.18
N TYR A 78 -19.57 15.80 1.09
CA TYR A 78 -19.54 16.08 2.52
C TYR A 78 -18.26 15.57 3.19
N VAL A 79 -17.67 16.41 4.06
CA VAL A 79 -16.67 15.96 5.03
C VAL A 79 -17.31 15.10 6.13
N ASP A 80 -18.59 15.31 6.42
CA ASP A 80 -19.41 14.50 7.33
C ASP A 80 -20.84 14.38 6.74
N LYS A 81 -21.16 13.22 6.15
CA LYS A 81 -22.46 12.90 5.52
C LYS A 81 -23.59 12.88 6.54
N GLU A 82 -23.32 12.40 7.75
CA GLU A 82 -24.33 12.27 8.81
C GLU A 82 -24.78 13.65 9.30
N LYS A 83 -23.87 14.61 9.39
CA LYS A 83 -24.15 16.01 9.76
C LYS A 83 -24.41 16.93 8.57
N LYS A 84 -24.26 16.43 7.34
CA LYS A 84 -24.32 17.21 6.10
C LYS A 84 -23.37 18.41 6.09
N LEU A 85 -22.17 18.24 6.64
CA LEU A 85 -21.11 19.25 6.55
C LEU A 85 -20.44 19.13 5.18
N ALA A 86 -20.67 20.14 4.34
CA ALA A 86 -20.16 20.16 2.97
C ALA A 86 -18.62 20.21 2.94
N VAL A 87 -18.02 19.67 1.89
CA VAL A 87 -16.62 19.98 1.57
C VAL A 87 -16.51 21.44 1.14
N ASP A 88 -15.53 22.14 1.68
CA ASP A 88 -15.18 23.52 1.34
C ASP A 88 -13.65 23.69 1.22
N ASP A 89 -13.21 24.89 0.85
CA ASP A 89 -11.77 25.20 0.68
C ASP A 89 -10.96 25.10 2.00
N ASN A 90 -11.66 25.06 3.14
CA ASN A 90 -11.07 24.94 4.48
C ASN A 90 -10.99 23.48 4.95
N SER A 91 -11.52 22.54 4.17
CA SER A 91 -11.56 21.13 4.52
C SER A 91 -10.18 20.50 4.38
N VAL A 92 -9.79 19.67 5.35
CA VAL A 92 -8.49 18.99 5.36
C VAL A 92 -8.63 17.51 5.02
N PHE A 93 -7.69 17.01 4.23
CA PHE A 93 -7.66 15.63 3.75
C PHE A 93 -6.32 14.98 4.05
N GLU A 94 -6.36 13.69 4.36
CA GLU A 94 -5.14 12.90 4.53
C GLU A 94 -4.57 12.56 3.15
N TRP A 95 -3.33 12.94 2.88
CA TRP A 95 -2.69 12.70 1.59
C TRP A 95 -2.26 11.25 1.42
N GLY A 96 -2.18 10.46 2.51
CA GLY A 96 -1.65 9.11 2.46
C GLY A 96 -0.28 9.07 1.78
N SER A 97 -0.01 8.02 1.01
CA SER A 97 1.29 7.83 0.36
C SER A 97 1.73 8.94 -0.60
N ALA A 98 0.88 9.87 -1.04
CA ALA A 98 1.35 11.05 -1.77
C ALA A 98 2.32 11.91 -0.93
N THR A 99 2.27 11.79 0.41
CA THR A 99 3.27 12.36 1.34
C THR A 99 4.71 12.02 0.94
N LYS A 100 4.96 10.85 0.34
CA LYS A 100 6.32 10.41 -0.04
C LYS A 100 7.02 11.37 -0.99
N LEU A 101 6.26 12.13 -1.78
CA LEU A 101 6.82 13.17 -2.65
C LEU A 101 7.57 14.24 -1.84
N THR A 102 7.14 14.54 -0.61
CA THR A 102 7.88 15.46 0.28
C THR A 102 9.24 14.90 0.70
N VAL A 103 9.35 13.57 0.85
CA VAL A 103 10.62 12.89 1.18
C VAL A 103 11.57 12.99 0.00
N TRP A 104 11.08 12.71 -1.20
CA TRP A 104 11.90 12.71 -2.41
C TRP A 104 12.37 14.12 -2.78
N VAL A 105 11.51 15.13 -2.61
CA VAL A 105 11.91 16.54 -2.74
C VAL A 105 12.98 16.89 -1.70
N SER A 106 12.79 16.52 -0.43
CA SER A 106 13.77 16.79 0.63
C SER A 106 15.14 16.14 0.34
N VAL A 107 15.15 14.90 -0.14
CA VAL A 107 16.38 14.22 -0.55
C VAL A 107 17.05 14.95 -1.71
N MET A 108 16.29 15.38 -2.72
CA MET A 108 16.85 16.11 -3.85
C MET A 108 17.35 17.51 -3.47
N GLN A 109 16.78 18.16 -2.45
CA GLN A 109 17.31 19.41 -1.91
C GLN A 109 18.68 19.19 -1.27
N LEU A 110 18.82 18.12 -0.47
CA LEU A 110 20.13 17.75 0.10
C LEU A 110 21.13 17.29 -0.97
N TRP A 111 20.65 16.67 -2.06
CA TRP A 111 21.50 16.30 -3.20
C TRP A 111 22.00 17.53 -3.94
N GLU A 112 21.11 18.53 -4.10
CA GLU A 112 21.47 19.82 -4.67
C GLU A 112 22.59 20.52 -3.88
N GLU A 113 22.51 20.44 -2.56
CA GLU A 113 23.51 20.97 -1.65
C GLU A 113 24.81 20.15 -1.56
N GLY A 114 24.89 19.02 -2.27
CA GLY A 114 26.05 18.11 -2.23
C GLY A 114 26.19 17.37 -0.90
N LYS A 115 25.13 17.32 -0.08
CA LYS A 115 25.13 16.66 1.23
C LYS A 115 24.77 15.18 1.17
N ILE A 116 24.14 14.75 0.09
CA ILE A 116 23.84 13.34 -0.19
C ILE A 116 24.23 13.01 -1.63
N ASP A 117 24.84 11.86 -1.83
CA ASP A 117 24.98 11.21 -3.14
C ASP A 117 23.96 10.07 -3.24
N LEU A 118 23.18 10.08 -4.33
CA LEU A 118 22.09 9.12 -4.54
C LEU A 118 22.57 7.68 -4.74
N LYS A 119 23.85 7.48 -5.10
CA LYS A 119 24.46 6.18 -5.40
C LYS A 119 25.35 5.64 -4.28
N THR A 120 25.61 6.44 -3.25
CA THR A 120 26.39 6.03 -2.08
C THR A 120 25.55 5.10 -1.17
N ASP A 121 26.21 4.19 -0.46
CA ASP A 121 25.53 3.31 0.52
C ASP A 121 24.85 4.15 1.60
N ILE A 122 23.55 3.96 1.80
CA ILE A 122 22.78 4.69 2.81
C ILE A 122 23.32 4.50 4.23
N LYS A 123 24.08 3.43 4.49
CA LYS A 123 24.74 3.20 5.79
C LYS A 123 25.67 4.35 6.18
N GLU A 124 26.24 5.08 5.23
CA GLU A 124 27.10 6.23 5.51
C GLU A 124 26.36 7.38 6.19
N TYR A 125 25.05 7.51 5.94
CA TYR A 125 24.20 8.54 6.54
C TYR A 125 23.52 8.08 7.84
N LEU A 126 23.63 6.80 8.19
CA LEU A 126 22.95 6.18 9.33
C LEU A 126 23.91 5.99 10.52
N PRO A 127 23.39 5.84 11.76
CA PRO A 127 24.23 5.46 12.88
C PRO A 127 24.82 4.06 12.62
N LYS A 128 26.01 3.80 13.18
CA LYS A 128 26.63 2.47 13.11
C LYS A 128 25.64 1.40 13.62
N ASP A 129 25.57 0.29 12.92
CA ASP A 129 24.72 -0.88 13.23
C ASP A 129 23.20 -0.62 13.21
N PHE A 130 22.72 0.52 12.69
CA PHE A 130 21.28 0.84 12.67
C PHE A 130 20.42 -0.19 11.94
N LEU A 131 20.94 -0.76 10.85
CA LEU A 131 20.27 -1.80 10.06
C LEU A 131 20.68 -3.23 10.44
N LYS A 132 21.41 -3.41 11.55
CA LYS A 132 21.87 -4.73 12.00
C LYS A 132 20.67 -5.65 12.24
N GLY A 133 20.73 -6.85 11.69
CA GLY A 133 19.67 -7.86 11.78
C GLY A 133 18.44 -7.59 10.89
N LYS A 134 18.45 -6.53 10.07
CA LYS A 134 17.41 -6.25 9.06
C LYS A 134 17.85 -6.58 7.63
N LEU A 135 19.16 -6.64 7.39
CA LEU A 135 19.77 -6.89 6.08
C LEU A 135 20.10 -8.37 5.88
N THR A 136 19.88 -8.86 4.67
CA THR A 136 20.17 -10.23 4.24
C THR A 136 21.31 -10.26 3.23
N TYR A 137 21.45 -9.20 2.44
CA TYR A 137 22.41 -9.11 1.34
C TYR A 137 23.55 -8.15 1.70
N ASP A 138 24.76 -8.49 1.28
CA ASP A 138 25.95 -7.64 1.46
C ASP A 138 25.97 -6.45 0.50
N LYS A 139 25.24 -6.54 -0.62
CA LYS A 139 25.14 -5.47 -1.62
C LYS A 139 24.65 -4.16 -0.96
N PRO A 140 25.33 -3.03 -1.17
CA PRO A 140 24.90 -1.73 -0.67
C PRO A 140 23.47 -1.37 -1.10
N ILE A 141 22.75 -0.68 -0.22
CA ILE A 141 21.47 -0.04 -0.56
C ILE A 141 21.79 1.42 -0.85
N THR A 142 21.39 1.92 -2.00
CA THR A 142 21.55 3.33 -2.38
C THR A 142 20.28 4.13 -2.10
N MET A 143 20.35 5.46 -2.15
CA MET A 143 19.14 6.28 -2.05
C MET A 143 18.24 6.10 -3.28
N LEU A 144 18.81 5.83 -4.46
CA LEU A 144 18.04 5.43 -5.64
C LEU A 144 17.25 4.14 -5.40
N ASP A 145 17.84 3.16 -4.72
CA ASP A 145 17.10 1.93 -4.36
C ASP A 145 15.91 2.21 -3.43
N LEU A 146 16.02 3.20 -2.52
CA LEU A 146 14.90 3.62 -1.69
C LEU A 146 13.82 4.34 -2.50
N MET A 147 14.21 5.28 -3.38
CA MET A 147 13.31 6.03 -4.27
C MET A 147 12.54 5.11 -5.24
N ASN A 148 13.22 4.09 -5.77
CA ASN A 148 12.63 3.14 -6.70
C ASN A 148 11.83 2.01 -6.02
N HIS A 149 11.77 1.98 -4.69
CA HIS A 149 11.26 0.82 -3.93
C HIS A 149 11.97 -0.50 -4.30
N GLN A 150 13.29 -0.44 -4.48
CA GLN A 150 14.16 -1.55 -4.90
C GLN A 150 15.20 -1.95 -3.84
N ALA A 151 15.15 -1.40 -2.63
CA ALA A 151 16.04 -1.77 -1.53
C ALA A 151 15.84 -3.21 -1.00
N GLY A 152 14.79 -3.90 -1.47
CA GLY A 152 14.47 -5.27 -1.08
C GLY A 152 13.71 -5.39 0.23
N PHE A 153 13.30 -4.27 0.84
CA PHE A 153 12.43 -4.28 2.00
C PHE A 153 10.98 -4.55 1.58
N GLY A 154 10.30 -5.35 2.39
CA GLY A 154 8.86 -5.51 2.28
C GLY A 154 8.06 -4.27 2.67
N ASP A 155 6.78 -4.32 2.35
CA ASP A 155 5.79 -3.47 3.00
C ASP A 155 5.46 -4.06 4.36
N THR A 156 5.53 -3.22 5.39
CA THR A 156 5.13 -3.54 6.75
C THR A 156 4.06 -2.57 7.20
N GLY A 157 3.26 -2.94 8.19
CA GLY A 157 2.35 -1.98 8.81
C GLY A 157 3.07 -0.70 9.25
N LEU A 158 2.38 0.44 9.16
CA LEU A 158 2.96 1.79 9.30
C LEU A 158 3.41 2.20 10.71
N ALA A 159 3.49 1.25 11.65
CA ALA A 159 3.62 1.46 13.09
C ALA A 159 2.57 2.44 13.64
N LYS A 160 1.50 1.92 14.26
CA LYS A 160 0.42 2.75 14.78
C LYS A 160 0.85 3.40 16.10
N GLY A 161 0.72 4.71 16.19
CA GLY A 161 1.08 5.45 17.40
C GLY A 161 1.32 6.92 17.12
N THR A 162 1.79 7.63 18.15
CA THR A 162 2.02 9.08 18.12
C THR A 162 3.48 9.46 18.38
N SER A 163 4.40 8.48 18.41
CA SER A 163 5.83 8.76 18.56
C SER A 163 6.34 9.63 17.42
N LYS A 164 6.89 10.80 17.78
CA LYS A 164 7.53 11.75 16.86
C LYS A 164 9.00 11.41 16.60
N ASN A 165 9.57 10.47 17.36
CA ASN A 165 10.97 10.07 17.20
C ASN A 165 11.08 8.98 16.13
N LEU A 166 11.34 9.41 14.90
CA LEU A 166 11.41 8.55 13.72
C LEU A 166 12.51 7.48 13.84
N GLY A 167 13.69 7.85 14.34
CA GLY A 167 14.81 6.93 14.52
C GLY A 167 14.50 5.76 15.47
N ASP A 168 13.85 6.04 16.60
CA ASP A 168 13.47 5.01 17.57
C ASP A 168 12.31 4.14 17.08
N THR A 169 11.38 4.72 16.33
CA THR A 169 10.33 3.96 15.61
C THR A 169 10.96 2.96 14.64
N LEU A 170 11.84 3.42 13.75
CA LEU A 170 12.47 2.57 12.72
C LEU A 170 13.35 1.46 13.30
N LYS A 171 14.03 1.69 14.43
CA LYS A 171 14.77 0.62 15.14
C LYS A 171 13.83 -0.50 15.58
N LYS A 172 12.66 -0.15 16.13
CA LYS A 172 11.66 -1.08 16.67
C LYS A 172 10.92 -1.86 15.57
N VAL A 173 10.74 -1.29 14.38
CA VAL A 173 10.05 -1.98 13.27
C VAL A 173 10.80 -3.25 12.90
N HIS A 174 10.13 -4.40 12.97
CA HIS A 174 10.66 -5.66 12.48
C HIS A 174 10.46 -5.73 10.96
N ILE A 175 11.56 -5.69 10.23
CA ILE A 175 11.60 -5.74 8.77
C ILE A 175 12.71 -6.70 8.36
N TYR A 176 12.49 -7.40 7.26
CA TYR A 176 13.46 -8.29 6.63
C TYR A 176 13.68 -7.84 5.19
N GLN A 177 14.93 -7.92 4.73
CA GLN A 177 15.30 -7.67 3.35
C GLN A 177 15.13 -8.95 2.54
N ALA A 178 14.08 -9.00 1.72
CA ALA A 178 13.67 -10.19 0.98
C ALA A 178 14.28 -10.30 -0.42
N TYR A 179 14.78 -9.19 -0.97
CA TYR A 179 15.43 -9.17 -2.28
C TYR A 179 16.75 -8.44 -2.21
N GLU A 180 17.65 -8.82 -3.11
CA GLU A 180 18.89 -8.11 -3.30
C GLU A 180 18.60 -6.68 -3.82
N PRO A 181 19.26 -5.63 -3.29
CA PRO A 181 19.06 -4.25 -3.74
C PRO A 181 19.16 -4.08 -5.26
N GLY A 182 18.23 -3.30 -5.83
CA GLY A 182 18.18 -2.97 -7.25
C GLY A 182 17.55 -4.04 -8.16
N THR A 183 17.11 -5.18 -7.63
CA THR A 183 16.66 -6.31 -8.45
C THR A 183 15.13 -6.44 -8.60
N VAL A 184 14.38 -6.02 -7.58
CA VAL A 184 12.92 -6.22 -7.51
C VAL A 184 12.28 -4.94 -7.00
N THR A 185 11.24 -4.49 -7.68
CA THR A 185 10.41 -3.39 -7.17
C THR A 185 9.40 -3.98 -6.19
N ALA A 186 9.57 -3.66 -4.91
CA ALA A 186 8.71 -4.07 -3.81
C ALA A 186 8.39 -2.84 -2.96
N TYR A 187 7.14 -2.36 -3.06
CA TYR A 187 6.69 -1.20 -2.30
C TYR A 187 7.09 -1.30 -0.83
N SER A 188 7.65 -0.21 -0.28
CA SER A 188 8.10 -0.21 1.11
C SER A 188 7.91 1.14 1.76
N ASN A 189 6.96 1.19 2.71
CA ASN A 189 6.82 2.32 3.60
C ASN A 189 8.03 2.50 4.53
N PHE A 190 8.64 1.39 4.97
CA PHE A 190 9.86 1.43 5.78
C PHE A 190 11.01 2.09 5.00
N GLY A 191 11.19 1.73 3.72
CA GLY A 191 12.22 2.34 2.87
C GLY A 191 12.07 3.86 2.75
N THR A 192 10.84 4.35 2.54
CA THR A 192 10.59 5.80 2.49
C THR A 192 10.77 6.50 3.84
N ALA A 193 10.31 5.88 4.93
CA ALA A 193 10.51 6.44 6.27
C ALA A 193 12.00 6.46 6.66
N LEU A 194 12.78 5.48 6.22
CA LEU A 194 14.23 5.46 6.36
C LEU A 194 14.90 6.60 5.60
N ALA A 195 14.44 6.92 4.39
CA ALA A 195 14.90 8.10 3.65
C ALA A 195 14.57 9.41 4.38
N GLY A 196 13.35 9.54 4.94
CA GLY A 196 12.99 10.66 5.81
C GLY A 196 13.90 10.77 7.04
N TYR A 197 14.28 9.65 7.66
CA TYR A 197 15.24 9.65 8.77
C TYR A 197 16.65 10.06 8.32
N ILE A 198 17.08 9.68 7.12
CA ILE A 198 18.36 10.13 6.56
C ILE A 198 18.36 11.66 6.39
N VAL A 199 17.24 12.24 5.94
CA VAL A 199 17.07 13.71 5.89
C VAL A 199 17.31 14.31 7.29
N GLU A 200 16.67 13.81 8.35
CA GLU A 200 16.90 14.30 9.73
C GLU A 200 18.36 14.27 10.15
N ARG A 201 19.06 13.20 9.76
CA ARG A 201 20.44 12.94 10.19
C ARG A 201 21.42 13.87 9.51
N ILE A 202 21.19 14.17 8.24
CA ILE A 202 22.01 15.06 7.43
C ILE A 202 21.70 16.52 7.79
N SER A 203 20.42 16.90 7.87
CA SER A 203 20.00 18.28 8.12
C SER A 203 20.14 18.71 9.58
N ARG A 204 20.13 17.74 10.52
CA ARG A 204 20.06 17.97 11.99
C ARG A 204 18.75 18.60 12.46
N GLN A 205 17.71 18.53 11.64
CA GLN A 205 16.34 18.92 11.98
C GLN A 205 15.46 17.68 12.14
N SER A 206 14.33 17.79 12.83
CA SER A 206 13.31 16.74 12.68
C SER A 206 12.77 16.76 11.24
N TYR A 207 12.26 15.63 10.76
CA TYR A 207 11.79 15.55 9.37
C TYR A 207 10.60 16.47 9.14
N ALA A 208 9.74 16.63 10.16
CA ALA A 208 8.64 17.57 10.10
C ALA A 208 9.15 19.00 9.96
N ASP A 209 10.07 19.43 10.83
CA ASP A 209 10.63 20.79 10.78
C ASP A 209 11.32 21.07 9.44
N TYR A 210 12.07 20.11 8.90
CA TYR A 210 12.72 20.24 7.59
C TYR A 210 11.69 20.46 6.47
N VAL A 211 10.61 19.68 6.45
CA VAL A 211 9.56 19.86 5.43
C VAL A 211 8.82 21.18 5.61
N HIS A 212 8.56 21.62 6.86
CA HIS A 212 7.98 22.93 7.12
C HIS A 212 8.85 24.05 6.57
N GLU A 213 10.13 24.09 6.95
CA GLU A 213 11.07 25.15 6.56
C GLU A 213 11.42 25.15 5.07
N HIS A 214 11.59 23.97 4.45
CA HIS A 214 12.13 23.85 3.10
C HIS A 214 11.10 23.55 2.01
N ILE A 215 9.86 23.24 2.37
CA ILE A 215 8.78 22.93 1.41
C ILE A 215 7.52 23.75 1.72
N PHE A 216 6.97 23.68 2.95
CA PHE A 216 5.68 24.29 3.22
C PHE A 216 5.75 25.82 3.31
N GLU A 217 6.72 26.38 4.06
CA GLU A 217 6.89 27.82 4.19
C GLU A 217 7.21 28.51 2.85
N PRO A 218 8.15 28.02 2.00
CA PRO A 218 8.43 28.63 0.70
C PRO A 218 7.24 28.61 -0.27
N LEU A 219 6.29 27.69 -0.06
CA LEU A 219 5.09 27.53 -0.88
C LEU A 219 3.83 28.11 -0.24
N ASP A 220 3.96 28.78 0.91
CA ASP A 220 2.85 29.33 1.70
C ASP A 220 1.78 28.30 2.12
N MET A 221 2.18 27.04 2.32
CA MET A 221 1.30 25.92 2.70
C MET A 221 1.02 25.92 4.21
N ARG A 222 0.26 26.92 4.67
CA ARG A 222 0.02 27.19 6.10
C ARG A 222 -0.96 26.23 6.77
N HIS A 223 -1.68 25.43 6.01
CA HIS A 223 -2.73 24.54 6.48
C HIS A 223 -2.39 23.08 6.22
N THR A 224 -1.11 22.73 6.36
CA THR A 224 -0.60 21.37 6.23
C THR A 224 0.15 20.94 7.48
N ALA A 225 -0.08 19.70 7.91
CA ALA A 225 0.53 19.05 9.06
C ALA A 225 1.19 17.73 8.64
N LEU A 226 2.23 17.31 9.34
CA LEU A 226 3.01 16.12 9.01
C LEU A 226 3.26 15.20 10.20
N LEU A 227 3.26 15.71 11.44
CA LEU A 227 3.52 14.87 12.62
C LEU A 227 2.45 13.77 12.79
N PRO A 228 2.78 12.63 13.43
CA PRO A 228 1.84 11.54 13.68
C PRO A 228 0.50 11.99 14.29
N ASP A 229 0.53 12.96 15.21
CA ASP A 229 -0.62 13.53 15.91
C ASP A 229 -1.12 14.86 15.32
N LEU A 230 -0.52 15.32 14.21
CA LEU A 230 -0.77 16.61 13.54
C LEU A 230 -0.51 17.86 14.40
N SER A 231 0.12 17.69 15.57
CA SER A 231 0.30 18.79 16.53
C SER A 231 1.24 19.90 16.05
N ASP A 232 1.90 19.71 14.90
CA ASP A 232 2.66 20.73 14.19
C ASP A 232 1.78 21.77 13.49
N ASN A 233 0.46 21.56 13.39
CA ASN A 233 -0.46 22.56 12.84
C ASN A 233 -1.83 22.58 13.57
N PRO A 234 -2.09 23.60 14.42
CA PRO A 234 -3.35 23.71 15.17
C PRO A 234 -4.60 23.80 14.29
N TYR A 235 -4.53 24.45 13.12
CA TYR A 235 -5.65 24.55 12.19
C TYR A 235 -6.06 23.15 11.71
N VAL A 236 -5.08 22.35 11.28
CA VAL A 236 -5.33 20.99 10.79
C VAL A 236 -5.88 20.11 11.91
N VAL A 237 -5.37 20.22 13.13
CA VAL A 237 -5.91 19.49 14.30
C VAL A 237 -7.39 19.77 14.51
N GLU A 238 -7.80 21.04 14.49
CA GLU A 238 -9.20 21.41 14.67
C GLU A 238 -10.07 20.95 13.50
N LYS A 239 -9.64 21.22 12.27
CA LYS A 239 -10.38 20.81 11.07
C LYS A 239 -10.51 19.30 10.93
N ARG A 240 -9.50 18.54 11.33
CA ARG A 240 -9.57 17.08 11.26
C ARG A 240 -10.65 16.48 12.17
N LYS A 241 -11.08 17.17 13.24
CA LYS A 241 -12.21 16.72 14.11
C LYS A 241 -13.55 16.75 13.37
N GLU A 242 -13.71 17.63 12.40
CA GLU A 242 -14.92 17.79 11.58
C GLU A 242 -15.06 16.68 10.54
N VAL A 243 -13.95 16.20 9.98
CA VAL A 243 -13.94 15.27 8.84
C VAL A 243 -14.11 13.80 9.27
N LYS A 244 -14.95 13.05 8.55
CA LYS A 244 -15.14 11.61 8.70
C LYS A 244 -14.64 10.85 7.48
N GLY A 245 -14.21 9.61 7.70
CA GLY A 245 -13.77 8.70 6.64
C GLY A 245 -14.87 7.70 6.28
N TYR A 246 -14.94 7.34 4.99
CA TYR A 246 -15.96 6.44 4.46
C TYR A 246 -15.33 5.25 3.72
N THR A 247 -16.02 4.11 3.70
CA THR A 247 -15.65 2.97 2.86
C THR A 247 -15.92 3.29 1.38
N ARG A 248 -15.37 2.48 0.47
CA ARG A 248 -15.59 2.63 -0.98
C ARG A 248 -17.06 2.65 -1.41
N ASP A 249 -17.94 2.01 -0.63
CA ASP A 249 -19.40 1.99 -0.83
C ASP A 249 -20.13 3.08 -0.02
N GLY A 250 -19.40 4.04 0.53
CA GLY A 250 -19.96 5.24 1.18
C GLY A 250 -20.46 5.03 2.61
N ARG A 251 -20.06 3.95 3.30
CA ARG A 251 -20.42 3.69 4.70
C ARG A 251 -19.42 4.34 5.66
N LEU A 252 -19.91 4.92 6.74
CA LEU A 252 -19.09 5.57 7.76
C LEU A 252 -18.11 4.59 8.42
N ILE A 253 -16.83 4.95 8.48
CA ILE A 253 -15.75 4.21 9.18
C ILE A 253 -15.55 4.74 10.63
N GLY A 254 -16.28 5.79 11.02
CA GLY A 254 -16.19 6.45 12.32
C GLY A 254 -15.14 7.56 12.30
N GLU A 255 -14.44 7.79 13.41
CA GLU A 255 -13.36 8.81 13.47
C GLU A 255 -12.14 8.42 12.63
N ALA A 256 -11.92 7.13 12.44
CA ALA A 256 -10.84 6.54 11.64
C ALA A 256 -9.46 7.24 11.85
N PRO A 257 -8.98 7.40 13.09
CA PRO A 257 -7.73 8.13 13.34
C PRO A 257 -6.56 7.44 12.65
N TYR A 258 -5.91 8.16 11.72
CA TYR A 258 -4.75 7.68 10.99
C TYR A 258 -3.46 8.14 11.68
N LEU A 259 -3.09 7.42 12.75
CA LEU A 259 -1.90 7.70 13.55
C LEU A 259 -0.79 6.73 13.16
N ILE A 260 0.23 7.24 12.47
CA ILE A 260 1.37 6.45 12.01
C ILE A 260 2.68 7.08 12.47
N GLU A 261 3.56 6.28 13.07
CA GLU A 261 4.87 6.72 13.56
C GLU A 261 5.92 6.72 12.45
N MET A 262 5.73 5.95 11.38
CA MET A 262 6.46 6.11 10.11
C MET A 262 5.83 7.25 9.27
N TYR A 263 5.62 8.40 9.90
CA TYR A 263 4.87 9.53 9.34
C TYR A 263 5.38 10.07 7.99
N PRO A 264 6.69 10.04 7.64
CA PRO A 264 7.13 10.45 6.30
C PRO A 264 6.52 9.58 5.17
N ALA A 265 6.08 8.36 5.49
CA ALA A 265 5.52 7.46 4.50
C ALA A 265 4.07 7.81 4.11
N GLY A 266 3.33 8.61 4.90
CA GLY A 266 1.92 8.84 4.55
C GLY A 266 1.11 9.84 5.36
N ARG A 267 1.71 10.60 6.28
CA ARG A 267 0.93 11.31 7.30
C ARG A 267 0.40 12.68 6.88
N ALA A 268 0.97 13.29 5.84
CA ALA A 268 0.63 14.67 5.48
C ALA A 268 -0.89 14.86 5.38
N THR A 269 -1.38 15.90 6.03
CA THR A 269 -2.80 16.23 6.06
C THR A 269 -2.94 17.72 5.87
N GLY A 270 -3.72 18.15 4.88
CA GLY A 270 -3.88 19.57 4.58
C GLY A 270 -5.03 19.84 3.62
N THR A 271 -5.15 21.09 3.21
CA THR A 271 -6.22 21.56 2.31
C THR A 271 -5.92 21.23 0.85
N LEU A 272 -6.92 21.41 -0.02
CA LEU A 272 -6.73 21.35 -1.47
C LEU A 272 -5.73 22.40 -1.95
N GLU A 273 -5.82 23.63 -1.43
CA GLU A 273 -4.99 24.75 -1.88
C GLU A 273 -3.51 24.51 -1.58
N ASP A 274 -3.17 24.02 -0.38
CA ASP A 274 -1.78 23.71 -0.03
C ASP A 274 -1.22 22.58 -0.91
N PHE A 275 -2.00 21.52 -1.14
CA PHE A 275 -1.53 20.39 -1.95
C PHE A 275 -1.41 20.77 -3.43
N LYS A 276 -2.28 21.65 -3.91
CA LYS A 276 -2.20 22.28 -5.23
C LYS A 276 -0.96 23.17 -5.34
N ALA A 277 -0.63 23.98 -4.33
CA ALA A 277 0.58 24.82 -4.33
C ALA A 277 1.86 23.97 -4.45
N PHE A 278 1.92 22.84 -3.73
CA PHE A 278 3.00 21.86 -3.89
C PHE A 278 3.07 21.29 -5.32
N ALA A 279 1.94 20.88 -5.88
CA ALA A 279 1.87 20.35 -7.24
C ALA A 279 2.22 21.40 -8.32
N GLN A 280 1.83 22.66 -8.12
CA GLN A 280 2.20 23.79 -8.98
C GLN A 280 3.70 24.04 -8.96
N ALA A 281 4.34 24.06 -7.79
CA ALA A 281 5.78 24.24 -7.68
C ALA A 281 6.57 23.16 -8.46
N LEU A 282 6.11 21.90 -8.37
CA LEU A 282 6.65 20.79 -9.12
C LEU A 282 6.46 20.96 -10.63
N LEU A 283 5.23 21.21 -11.09
CA LEU A 283 4.93 21.37 -12.53
C LEU A 283 5.71 22.54 -13.15
N GLN A 284 5.81 23.64 -12.41
CA GLN A 284 6.46 24.87 -12.84
C GLN A 284 7.99 24.84 -12.73
N LYS A 285 8.55 23.80 -12.08
CA LYS A 285 9.98 23.67 -11.81
C LYS A 285 10.55 24.90 -11.11
N LYS A 286 9.86 25.39 -10.08
CA LYS A 286 10.25 26.61 -9.35
C LYS A 286 10.13 26.46 -7.85
N THR A 287 10.78 27.38 -7.13
CA THR A 287 10.78 27.54 -5.67
C THR A 287 11.51 26.46 -4.87
N LEU A 288 11.32 25.16 -5.19
CA LEU A 288 11.84 24.06 -4.37
C LEU A 288 13.34 23.75 -4.59
N PHE A 289 13.86 24.06 -5.78
CA PHE A 289 15.25 23.84 -6.17
C PHE A 289 15.78 25.08 -6.90
N LYS A 290 17.07 25.37 -6.74
CA LYS A 290 17.72 26.52 -7.40
C LYS A 290 18.37 26.12 -8.72
N ARG A 291 18.84 24.87 -8.84
CA ARG A 291 19.52 24.38 -10.05
C ARG A 291 18.54 23.69 -11.00
N SER A 292 18.58 24.05 -12.29
CA SER A 292 17.83 23.36 -13.34
C SER A 292 18.19 21.87 -13.43
N GLU A 293 19.47 21.54 -13.20
CA GLU A 293 19.96 20.15 -13.17
C GLU A 293 19.22 19.29 -12.14
N THR A 294 18.84 19.85 -10.99
CA THR A 294 18.07 19.13 -9.97
C THR A 294 16.67 18.78 -10.47
N TRP A 295 16.02 19.71 -11.18
CA TRP A 295 14.71 19.45 -11.81
C TRP A 295 14.81 18.41 -12.92
N ASP A 296 15.81 18.51 -13.78
CA ASP A 296 16.01 17.55 -14.88
C ASP A 296 16.33 16.16 -14.33
N THR A 297 17.15 16.10 -13.28
CA THR A 297 17.46 14.85 -12.58
C THR A 297 16.20 14.26 -11.96
N LEU A 298 15.44 15.03 -11.17
CA LEU A 298 14.23 14.57 -10.49
C LEU A 298 13.25 13.85 -11.44
N TYR A 299 13.07 14.40 -12.64
CA TYR A 299 12.14 13.85 -13.64
C TYR A 299 12.75 12.86 -14.62
N THR A 300 14.05 12.57 -14.50
CA THR A 300 14.70 11.52 -15.26
C THR A 300 14.31 10.15 -14.73
N ALA A 301 14.00 9.24 -15.65
CA ALA A 301 13.66 7.87 -15.32
C ALA A 301 14.81 7.15 -14.59
N THR A 302 14.51 6.59 -13.42
CA THR A 302 15.45 5.82 -12.60
C THR A 302 15.16 4.33 -12.63
N SER A 303 13.99 3.95 -13.15
CA SER A 303 13.60 2.56 -13.43
C SER A 303 12.65 2.56 -14.61
N ASN A 304 12.83 1.63 -15.55
CA ASN A 304 12.01 1.49 -16.75
C ASN A 304 11.34 0.12 -16.80
N TYR A 305 10.30 0.00 -17.63
CA TYR A 305 9.85 -1.32 -18.04
C TYR A 305 10.94 -2.01 -18.89
N PRO A 306 11.18 -3.32 -18.69
CA PRO A 306 11.99 -4.14 -19.58
C PRO A 306 11.78 -3.86 -21.07
N ASP A 307 12.89 -3.76 -21.81
CA ASP A 307 12.93 -3.53 -23.26
C ASP A 307 12.16 -2.28 -23.72
N SER A 308 12.08 -1.25 -22.88
CA SER A 308 11.38 0.00 -23.17
C SER A 308 12.01 1.20 -22.46
N ASP A 309 11.90 2.37 -23.07
CA ASP A 309 12.20 3.67 -22.42
C ASP A 309 11.03 4.20 -21.59
N LEU A 310 9.94 3.44 -21.46
CA LEU A 310 8.81 3.83 -20.64
C LEU A 310 9.22 3.76 -19.16
N PRO A 311 9.22 4.87 -18.41
CA PRO A 311 9.54 4.85 -17.00
C PRO A 311 8.51 4.05 -16.22
N THR A 312 8.99 3.48 -15.11
CA THR A 312 8.19 2.99 -13.97
C THR A 312 8.36 3.89 -12.75
N ASN A 313 9.51 4.56 -12.64
CA ASN A 313 9.83 5.48 -11.56
C ASN A 313 10.82 6.56 -12.07
N ALA A 314 10.66 7.78 -11.58
CA ALA A 314 11.61 8.89 -11.74
C ALA A 314 11.88 9.52 -10.37
N HIS A 315 12.98 9.13 -9.72
CA HIS A 315 13.41 9.61 -8.40
C HIS A 315 12.29 9.66 -7.35
N GLY A 316 11.46 8.61 -7.30
CA GLY A 316 10.36 8.45 -6.35
C GLY A 316 8.99 8.89 -6.86
N PHE A 317 8.91 9.47 -8.06
CA PHE A 317 7.66 9.70 -8.78
C PHE A 317 7.30 8.45 -9.57
N TRP A 318 6.10 7.90 -9.36
CA TRP A 318 5.59 6.85 -10.22
C TRP A 318 5.13 7.41 -11.54
N SER A 319 5.17 6.56 -12.56
CA SER A 319 4.67 6.87 -13.89
C SER A 319 3.49 5.99 -14.23
N ASP A 320 2.51 6.61 -14.87
CA ASP A 320 1.43 5.95 -15.60
C ASP A 320 1.42 6.43 -17.05
N LEU A 321 0.83 5.63 -17.93
CA LEU A 321 0.70 5.95 -19.35
C LEU A 321 -0.77 6.29 -19.65
N TYR A 322 -1.02 7.52 -20.08
CA TYR A 322 -2.33 8.00 -20.53
C TYR A 322 -2.21 8.34 -22.01
N GLN A 323 -2.94 7.63 -22.87
CA GLN A 323 -2.70 7.62 -24.32
C GLN A 323 -1.20 7.38 -24.63
N ASP A 324 -0.50 8.36 -25.18
CA ASP A 324 0.95 8.30 -25.46
C ASP A 324 1.76 9.28 -24.59
N GLN A 325 1.20 9.70 -23.45
CA GLN A 325 1.78 10.64 -22.48
C GLN A 325 2.17 9.91 -21.20
N VAL A 326 3.40 10.12 -20.75
CA VAL A 326 3.84 9.67 -19.41
C VAL A 326 3.40 10.71 -18.40
N ILE A 327 2.59 10.27 -17.44
CA ILE A 327 2.12 11.10 -16.33
C ILE A 327 2.89 10.69 -15.10
N LEU A 328 3.65 11.62 -14.52
CA LEU A 328 4.37 11.41 -13.27
C LEU A 328 3.49 11.79 -12.08
N GLY A 329 3.68 11.16 -10.94
CA GLY A 329 2.92 11.53 -9.75
C GLY A 329 2.98 10.50 -8.65
N HIS A 330 2.02 10.60 -7.74
CA HIS A 330 1.83 9.64 -6.67
C HIS A 330 0.39 9.69 -6.16
N GLY A 331 -0.20 8.53 -5.90
CA GLY A 331 -1.49 8.41 -5.21
C GLY A 331 -1.33 8.08 -3.73
N GLY A 332 -2.37 8.29 -2.94
CA GLY A 332 -2.36 7.97 -1.52
C GLY A 332 -3.65 7.32 -1.06
N ASN A 333 -3.54 6.45 -0.05
CA ASN A 333 -4.68 5.87 0.65
C ASN A 333 -4.39 5.81 2.14
N THR A 334 -5.37 6.14 2.96
CA THR A 334 -5.35 5.92 4.42
C THR A 334 -6.54 5.07 4.85
N ALA A 335 -6.89 5.05 6.14
CA ALA A 335 -8.03 4.29 6.64
C ALA A 335 -9.38 4.75 6.06
N GLY A 336 -9.47 5.98 5.58
CA GLY A 336 -10.73 6.57 5.10
C GLY A 336 -10.57 7.64 4.04
N PHE A 337 -9.39 7.80 3.43
CA PHE A 337 -9.10 8.85 2.45
C PHE A 337 -8.34 8.28 1.25
N SER A 338 -8.49 8.94 0.12
CA SER A 338 -7.69 8.73 -1.07
C SER A 338 -7.24 10.06 -1.66
N SER A 339 -6.07 10.07 -2.27
CA SER A 339 -5.49 11.25 -2.90
C SER A 339 -4.79 10.89 -4.22
N SER A 340 -4.63 11.88 -5.09
CA SER A 340 -3.85 11.77 -6.31
C SER A 340 -3.22 13.12 -6.65
N LEU A 341 -1.94 13.11 -6.99
CA LEU A 341 -1.22 14.22 -7.62
C LEU A 341 -0.63 13.68 -8.92
N THR A 342 -0.94 14.34 -10.03
CA THR A 342 -0.50 13.95 -11.38
C THR A 342 0.11 15.14 -12.11
N LEU A 343 1.19 14.90 -12.84
CA LEU A 343 2.00 15.88 -13.55
C LEU A 343 2.28 15.36 -14.97
N ASP A 344 1.71 16.03 -15.98
CA ASP A 344 2.12 15.91 -17.37
C ASP A 344 3.13 17.02 -17.67
N LEU A 345 4.42 16.70 -17.57
CA LEU A 345 5.50 17.65 -17.84
C LEU A 345 5.62 18.02 -19.32
N LYS A 346 5.04 17.22 -20.23
CA LYS A 346 5.12 17.46 -21.67
C LYS A 346 4.07 18.47 -22.12
N SER A 347 2.83 18.32 -21.68
CA SER A 347 1.77 19.30 -21.97
C SER A 347 1.76 20.48 -20.99
N GLY A 348 2.39 20.33 -19.82
CA GLY A 348 2.37 21.33 -18.76
C GLY A 348 1.03 21.38 -18.05
N ILE A 349 0.43 20.22 -17.78
CA ILE A 349 -0.87 20.09 -17.12
C ILE A 349 -0.72 19.22 -15.89
N ALA A 350 -1.40 19.58 -14.81
CA ALA A 350 -1.45 18.78 -13.59
C ALA A 350 -2.86 18.74 -13.01
N ALA A 351 -3.10 17.73 -12.19
CA ALA A 351 -4.32 17.60 -11.42
C ALA A 351 -4.04 17.08 -10.00
N VAL A 352 -4.79 17.62 -9.04
CA VAL A 352 -4.82 17.19 -7.65
C VAL A 352 -6.24 16.78 -7.30
N ILE A 353 -6.39 15.60 -6.68
CA ILE A 353 -7.67 15.03 -6.24
C ILE A 353 -7.52 14.58 -4.78
N LEU A 354 -8.47 14.96 -3.93
CA LEU A 354 -8.55 14.59 -2.52
C LEU A 354 -9.97 14.10 -2.20
N THR A 355 -10.07 12.96 -1.51
CA THR A 355 -11.36 12.40 -1.09
C THR A 355 -11.27 11.86 0.34
N ASN A 356 -12.37 11.92 1.08
CA ASN A 356 -12.54 11.25 2.37
C ASN A 356 -13.23 9.89 2.21
N GLN A 357 -12.76 9.11 1.22
CA GLN A 357 -13.25 7.76 0.96
C GLN A 357 -12.08 6.77 0.74
N LEU A 358 -12.10 5.64 1.45
CA LEU A 358 -11.08 4.58 1.37
C LEU A 358 -11.07 3.92 0.00
N GLY A 359 -9.90 3.89 -0.65
CA GLY A 359 -9.72 3.19 -1.92
C GLY A 359 -10.70 3.68 -2.98
N GLU A 360 -10.99 4.98 -2.93
CA GLU A 360 -11.78 5.67 -3.93
C GLU A 360 -11.10 5.47 -5.28
N LYS A 361 -11.87 5.17 -6.33
CA LYS A 361 -11.35 4.94 -7.69
C LYS A 361 -12.12 5.69 -8.75
N ASN A 362 -13.39 6.02 -8.49
CA ASN A 362 -14.21 6.74 -9.44
C ASN A 362 -13.57 8.09 -9.72
N TYR A 363 -13.02 8.81 -8.73
CA TYR A 363 -12.45 10.13 -8.95
C TYR A 363 -10.93 10.09 -9.16
N VAL A 364 -10.19 9.39 -8.30
CA VAL A 364 -8.71 9.40 -8.39
C VAL A 364 -8.16 8.70 -9.63
N GLU A 365 -8.91 7.78 -10.26
CA GLU A 365 -8.54 7.18 -11.54
C GLU A 365 -9.25 7.88 -12.74
N LYS A 366 -10.53 8.25 -12.62
CA LYS A 366 -11.27 8.84 -13.77
C LYS A 366 -10.94 10.29 -14.07
N ILE A 367 -10.77 11.16 -13.07
CA ILE A 367 -10.46 12.57 -13.32
C ILE A 367 -9.18 12.69 -14.16
N PRO A 368 -8.09 11.97 -13.85
CA PRO A 368 -6.94 11.88 -14.74
C PRO A 368 -7.29 11.41 -16.16
N GLU A 369 -8.24 10.50 -16.36
CA GLU A 369 -8.66 10.12 -17.73
C GLU A 369 -9.40 11.24 -18.47
N LEU A 370 -10.20 12.04 -17.76
CA LEU A 370 -10.88 13.20 -18.33
C LEU A 370 -9.88 14.31 -18.71
N VAL A 371 -8.77 14.41 -17.98
CA VAL A 371 -7.71 15.39 -18.22
C VAL A 371 -6.73 14.92 -19.29
N TYR A 372 -6.16 13.71 -19.16
CA TYR A 372 -5.07 13.22 -20.00
C TYR A 372 -5.51 12.29 -21.14
N GLY A 373 -6.77 11.84 -21.14
CA GLY A 373 -7.30 10.85 -22.07
C GLY A 373 -7.31 9.45 -21.45
N GLN A 374 -7.69 8.43 -22.21
CA GLN A 374 -7.81 7.08 -21.65
C GLN A 374 -6.47 6.53 -21.14
N LYS A 375 -6.49 5.95 -19.92
CA LYS A 375 -5.32 5.25 -19.37
C LYS A 375 -4.98 4.06 -20.27
N LYS A 376 -3.72 3.96 -20.68
CA LYS A 376 -3.26 2.94 -21.61
C LYS A 376 -2.92 1.67 -20.86
N ASP A 377 -3.55 0.58 -21.29
CA ASP A 377 -3.20 -0.78 -20.91
C ASP A 377 -2.12 -1.32 -21.88
N VAL A 378 -1.49 -2.44 -21.52
CA VAL A 378 -0.55 -3.14 -22.38
C VAL A 378 -1.22 -3.57 -23.69
N PRO A 379 -0.50 -3.55 -24.83
CA PRO A 379 -1.02 -4.04 -26.11
C PRO A 379 -1.48 -5.50 -26.02
N ASN A 380 -2.53 -5.87 -26.75
CA ASN A 380 -3.09 -7.24 -26.77
C ASN A 380 -2.03 -8.32 -27.04
N LYS A 381 -1.07 -8.05 -27.93
CA LYS A 381 0.05 -8.97 -28.20
C LYS A 381 0.86 -9.30 -26.94
N LYS A 382 1.14 -8.31 -26.08
CA LYS A 382 1.81 -8.55 -24.79
C LYS A 382 0.89 -9.29 -23.82
N LYS A 383 -0.43 -9.05 -23.85
CA LYS A 383 -1.40 -9.83 -23.05
C LYS A 383 -1.44 -11.31 -23.45
N GLU A 384 -1.17 -11.64 -24.71
CA GLU A 384 -1.07 -13.03 -25.17
C GLU A 384 0.11 -13.78 -24.56
N GLU A 385 1.18 -13.06 -24.21
CA GLU A 385 2.37 -13.61 -23.52
C GLU A 385 2.12 -13.87 -22.03
N LEU A 386 1.11 -13.21 -21.43
CA LEU A 386 0.72 -13.44 -20.05
C LEU A 386 0.28 -14.88 -19.86
N LYS A 387 0.93 -15.57 -18.93
CA LYS A 387 0.56 -16.93 -18.57
C LYS A 387 -0.41 -16.89 -17.39
N PRO A 388 -1.66 -17.35 -17.55
CA PRO A 388 -2.59 -17.43 -16.43
C PRO A 388 -2.04 -18.30 -15.31
N GLY A 389 -2.40 -17.99 -14.08
CA GLY A 389 -1.96 -18.73 -12.92
C GLY A 389 -1.89 -17.88 -11.66
N PHE A 390 -1.26 -18.44 -10.64
CA PHE A 390 -1.06 -17.74 -9.38
C PHE A 390 0.17 -16.85 -9.43
N TYR A 391 0.00 -15.62 -8.94
CA TYR A 391 1.07 -14.65 -8.79
C TYR A 391 1.12 -14.16 -7.34
N ARG A 392 2.30 -13.71 -6.92
CA ARG A 392 2.56 -13.18 -5.59
C ARG A 392 3.12 -11.78 -5.64
N ASP A 393 2.50 -10.87 -4.89
CA ASP A 393 2.97 -9.50 -4.72
C ASP A 393 4.33 -9.49 -4.00
N ALA A 394 5.35 -8.91 -4.65
CA ALA A 394 6.69 -8.77 -4.11
C ALA A 394 6.76 -7.90 -2.85
N SER A 395 5.80 -7.01 -2.60
CA SER A 395 5.80 -6.13 -1.44
C SER A 395 5.28 -6.81 -0.16
N GLN A 396 4.49 -7.88 -0.28
CA GLN A 396 3.71 -8.42 0.84
C GLN A 396 4.47 -9.53 1.58
N PHE A 397 5.15 -9.17 2.68
CA PHE A 397 5.87 -10.11 3.56
C PHE A 397 5.25 -10.21 4.95
N PHE A 398 4.44 -11.23 5.17
CA PHE A 398 3.77 -11.46 6.45
C PHE A 398 4.60 -12.30 7.42
N GLY A 399 5.75 -11.76 7.87
CA GLY A 399 6.55 -12.35 8.93
C GLY A 399 6.94 -13.82 8.67
N PRO A 400 7.24 -14.60 9.73
CA PRO A 400 7.75 -15.96 9.58
C PRO A 400 6.67 -17.01 9.30
N LEU A 401 5.38 -16.68 9.35
CA LEU A 401 4.31 -17.67 9.10
C LEU A 401 3.80 -17.59 7.67
N SER A 402 4.19 -18.57 6.85
CA SER A 402 3.79 -18.62 5.44
C SER A 402 2.27 -18.67 5.22
N ILE A 403 1.48 -19.11 6.20
CA ILE A 403 0.01 -19.17 6.14
C ILE A 403 -0.64 -17.80 5.90
N ALA A 404 -0.05 -16.71 6.39
CA ALA A 404 -0.61 -15.36 6.24
C ALA A 404 -0.60 -14.87 4.77
N ARG A 405 0.18 -15.52 3.91
CA ARG A 405 0.36 -15.13 2.50
C ARG A 405 -0.70 -15.68 1.55
N LEU A 406 -1.41 -16.72 1.97
CA LEU A 406 -2.39 -17.42 1.16
C LEU A 406 -3.56 -16.53 0.73
N ASN A 407 -3.97 -15.60 1.60
CA ASN A 407 -5.15 -14.77 1.36
C ASN A 407 -4.82 -13.28 1.13
N MET A 408 -3.58 -12.86 1.38
CA MET A 408 -3.20 -11.44 1.37
C MET A 408 -2.16 -11.08 0.30
N ALA A 409 -1.38 -12.04 -0.19
CA ALA A 409 -0.29 -11.76 -1.14
C ALA A 409 -0.41 -12.54 -2.45
N THR A 410 -1.21 -13.62 -2.48
CA THR A 410 -1.28 -14.55 -3.61
C THR A 410 -2.65 -14.45 -4.28
N PHE A 411 -2.68 -14.23 -5.58
CA PHE A 411 -3.91 -14.07 -6.35
C PHE A 411 -3.77 -14.77 -7.71
N TYR A 412 -4.90 -15.18 -8.26
CA TYR A 412 -4.95 -15.74 -9.60
C TYR A 412 -5.11 -14.62 -10.62
N ILE A 413 -4.22 -14.55 -11.60
CA ILE A 413 -4.33 -13.65 -12.75
C ILE A 413 -4.80 -14.47 -13.94
N ASP A 414 -5.93 -14.07 -14.54
CA ASP A 414 -6.44 -14.64 -15.78
C ASP A 414 -5.92 -13.85 -17.00
N LYS A 415 -5.92 -14.47 -18.17
CA LYS A 415 -5.55 -13.86 -19.45
C LYS A 415 -6.42 -12.64 -19.78
N ASN A 416 -7.69 -12.70 -19.37
CA ASN A 416 -8.68 -11.65 -19.59
C ASN A 416 -8.85 -10.71 -18.39
N SER A 417 -8.01 -10.85 -17.35
CA SER A 417 -8.09 -9.92 -16.23
C SER A 417 -7.83 -8.50 -16.74
N GLU A 418 -8.72 -7.57 -16.41
CA GLU A 418 -8.54 -6.15 -16.69
C GLU A 418 -7.35 -5.64 -15.87
N ASN A 419 -6.15 -5.80 -16.40
CA ASN A 419 -4.97 -5.20 -15.80
C ASN A 419 -4.96 -3.73 -16.19
N ARG A 420 -5.58 -2.87 -15.37
CA ARG A 420 -5.67 -1.41 -15.62
C ARG A 420 -4.33 -0.65 -15.55
N PHE A 421 -3.22 -1.37 -15.60
CA PHE A 421 -1.87 -0.82 -15.51
C PHE A 421 -1.03 -1.36 -16.64
N TYR A 422 -0.18 -0.51 -17.21
CA TYR A 422 0.88 -0.99 -18.07
C TYR A 422 1.80 -1.92 -17.27
N TRP A 423 2.26 -3.00 -17.89
CA TRP A 423 3.17 -3.97 -17.31
C TRP A 423 4.04 -4.62 -18.38
N SER A 424 5.13 -5.25 -17.97
CA SER A 424 5.94 -6.09 -18.84
C SER A 424 6.30 -7.39 -18.14
N LEU A 425 6.52 -8.45 -18.91
CA LEU A 425 7.08 -9.68 -18.37
C LEU A 425 8.59 -9.54 -18.29
N GLU A 426 9.14 -10.02 -17.18
CA GLU A 426 10.57 -10.12 -16.98
C GLU A 426 10.93 -11.52 -16.50
N LYS A 427 12.13 -11.96 -16.84
CA LYS A 427 12.65 -13.26 -16.44
C LYS A 427 14.08 -13.13 -15.93
N VAL A 428 14.25 -13.31 -14.63
CA VAL A 428 15.57 -13.38 -14.00
C VAL A 428 15.83 -14.83 -13.61
N GLY A 429 16.76 -15.46 -14.33
CA GLY A 429 17.05 -16.90 -14.18
C GLY A 429 15.82 -17.77 -14.48
N LYS A 430 15.32 -18.50 -13.47
CA LYS A 430 14.13 -19.36 -13.58
C LYS A 430 12.83 -18.66 -13.15
N ARG A 431 12.91 -17.46 -12.55
CA ARG A 431 11.74 -16.74 -12.03
C ARG A 431 11.20 -15.80 -13.10
N GLU A 432 9.91 -15.93 -13.39
CA GLU A 432 9.14 -15.06 -14.27
C GLU A 432 8.28 -14.15 -13.38
N PHE A 433 8.27 -12.85 -13.67
CA PHE A 433 7.45 -11.90 -12.94
C PHE A 433 6.90 -10.81 -13.85
N ILE A 434 5.83 -10.18 -13.40
CA ILE A 434 5.22 -9.02 -14.04
C ILE A 434 5.83 -7.78 -13.38
N LYS A 435 6.56 -6.99 -14.16
CA LYS A 435 7.12 -5.70 -13.74
C LYS A 435 6.02 -4.64 -13.67
N ARG A 436 5.95 -3.89 -12.56
CA ARG A 436 5.01 -2.76 -12.40
C ARG A 436 5.64 -1.61 -11.62
N PRO A 437 5.07 -0.38 -11.69
CA PRO A 437 5.60 0.79 -10.97
C PRO A 437 5.64 0.63 -9.45
N VAL A 438 4.61 -0.02 -8.89
CA VAL A 438 4.41 -0.09 -7.42
C VAL A 438 5.07 -1.34 -6.82
N SER A 439 4.80 -2.50 -7.43
CA SER A 439 5.30 -3.79 -6.94
C SER A 439 5.23 -4.86 -8.01
N ASP A 440 6.31 -5.62 -8.15
CA ASP A 440 6.47 -6.72 -9.08
C ASP A 440 5.69 -7.95 -8.62
N TYR A 441 5.15 -8.73 -9.56
CA TYR A 441 4.35 -9.92 -9.26
C TYR A 441 5.03 -11.19 -9.74
N PHE A 442 5.50 -12.03 -8.82
CA PHE A 442 6.17 -13.29 -9.12
C PHE A 442 5.18 -14.39 -9.47
N LYS A 443 5.40 -15.06 -10.59
CA LYS A 443 4.61 -16.23 -10.94
C LYS A 443 4.97 -17.41 -10.05
N LEU A 444 3.94 -18.06 -9.51
CA LEU A 444 4.05 -19.28 -8.72
C LEU A 444 3.69 -20.51 -9.55
N SER A 445 4.29 -21.64 -9.19
CA SER A 445 3.84 -22.94 -9.69
C SER A 445 2.55 -23.39 -9.00
N ASN A 446 1.69 -24.13 -9.71
CA ASN A 446 0.50 -24.73 -9.11
C ASN A 446 0.84 -25.64 -7.92
N TRP A 447 2.02 -26.27 -7.93
CA TRP A 447 2.49 -27.11 -6.84
C TRP A 447 2.85 -26.31 -5.58
N GLU A 448 3.46 -25.13 -5.71
CA GLU A 448 3.71 -24.25 -4.56
C GLU A 448 2.42 -23.84 -3.88
N VAL A 449 1.42 -23.44 -4.67
CA VAL A 449 0.11 -23.06 -4.15
C VAL A 449 -0.63 -24.26 -3.55
N ALA A 450 -0.60 -25.42 -4.22
CA ALA A 450 -1.21 -26.64 -3.70
C ALA A 450 -0.59 -27.09 -2.37
N LYS A 451 0.73 -26.93 -2.17
CA LYS A 451 1.38 -27.21 -0.88
C LYS A 451 0.87 -26.28 0.22
N GLU A 452 0.74 -24.98 -0.07
CA GLU A 452 0.27 -24.01 0.93
C GLU A 452 -1.20 -24.28 1.31
N PHE A 453 -2.12 -24.43 0.35
CA PHE A 453 -3.51 -24.77 0.64
C PHE A 453 -3.67 -26.17 1.26
N GLY A 454 -2.91 -27.15 0.77
CA GLY A 454 -2.89 -28.50 1.30
C GLY A 454 -2.47 -28.53 2.77
N SER A 455 -1.49 -27.70 3.16
CA SER A 455 -1.07 -27.54 4.56
C SER A 455 -2.24 -27.11 5.45
N VAL A 456 -2.99 -26.07 5.03
CA VAL A 456 -4.16 -25.55 5.77
C VAL A 456 -5.30 -26.56 5.82
N ILE A 457 -5.57 -27.29 4.73
CA ILE A 457 -6.59 -28.35 4.70
C ILE A 457 -6.24 -29.46 5.69
N LEU A 458 -4.99 -29.93 5.68
CA LEU A 458 -4.53 -30.96 6.60
C LEU A 458 -4.64 -30.49 8.06
N TRP A 459 -4.24 -29.24 8.34
CA TRP A 459 -4.43 -28.63 9.65
C TRP A 459 -5.90 -28.58 10.07
N GLY A 460 -6.79 -28.16 9.16
CA GLY A 460 -8.24 -28.15 9.38
C GLY A 460 -8.82 -29.53 9.68
N LEU A 461 -8.35 -30.57 8.99
CA LEU A 461 -8.74 -31.97 9.27
C LEU A 461 -8.29 -32.42 10.66
N ALA A 462 -7.08 -32.05 11.09
CA ALA A 462 -6.58 -32.36 12.44
C ALA A 462 -7.41 -31.65 13.52
N ILE A 463 -7.79 -30.39 13.30
CA ILE A 463 -8.68 -29.62 14.18
C ILE A 463 -10.07 -30.28 14.25
N PHE A 464 -10.66 -30.59 13.10
CA PHE A 464 -11.97 -31.23 13.02
C PHE A 464 -11.98 -32.57 13.77
N TYR A 465 -10.94 -33.39 13.57
CA TYR A 465 -10.75 -34.63 14.32
C TYR A 465 -10.69 -34.38 15.83
N ALA A 466 -9.87 -33.42 16.28
CA ALA A 466 -9.71 -33.13 17.71
C ALA A 466 -11.02 -32.66 18.35
N LEU A 467 -11.76 -31.75 17.69
CA LEU A 467 -13.09 -31.31 18.13
C LEU A 467 -14.07 -32.48 18.20
N LEU A 468 -14.19 -33.26 17.12
CA LEU A 468 -15.10 -34.40 17.05
C LEU A 468 -14.81 -35.41 18.15
N SER A 469 -13.53 -35.64 18.45
CA SER A 469 -13.08 -36.58 19.49
C SER A 469 -13.50 -36.13 20.90
N LEU A 470 -13.34 -34.83 21.21
CA LEU A 470 -13.75 -34.25 22.50
C LEU A 470 -15.28 -34.23 22.65
N VAL A 471 -15.99 -33.77 21.64
CA VAL A 471 -17.46 -33.71 21.64
C VAL A 471 -18.05 -35.12 21.74
N SER A 472 -17.56 -36.07 20.95
CA SER A 472 -18.02 -37.47 21.02
C SER A 472 -17.77 -38.08 22.40
N ALA A 473 -16.64 -37.76 23.04
CA ALA A 473 -16.36 -38.22 24.40
C ALA A 473 -17.35 -37.64 25.43
N LEU A 474 -17.72 -36.36 25.31
CA LEU A 474 -18.72 -35.72 26.16
C LEU A 474 -20.12 -36.31 25.94
N LEU A 475 -20.56 -36.46 24.70
CA LEU A 475 -21.85 -37.04 24.34
C LEU A 475 -21.98 -38.48 24.85
N VAL A 476 -20.93 -39.30 24.71
CA VAL A 476 -20.92 -40.67 25.23
C VAL A 476 -20.97 -40.70 26.76
N LYS A 477 -20.31 -39.74 27.45
CA LYS A 477 -20.42 -39.62 28.92
C LYS A 477 -21.84 -39.21 29.33
N LEU A 478 -22.42 -38.22 28.66
CA LEU A 478 -23.77 -37.73 28.92
C LEU A 478 -24.82 -38.82 28.68
N TYR A 479 -24.76 -39.50 27.54
CA TYR A 479 -25.65 -40.62 27.23
C TYR A 479 -25.57 -41.71 28.30
N ARG A 480 -24.37 -42.05 28.78
CA ARG A 480 -24.20 -43.06 29.83
C ARG A 480 -24.74 -42.63 31.18
N LEU A 481 -24.55 -41.36 31.54
CA LEU A 481 -25.12 -40.76 32.74
C LEU A 481 -26.66 -40.88 32.70
N LEU A 482 -27.26 -40.51 31.58
CA LEU A 482 -28.71 -40.60 31.35
C LEU A 482 -29.21 -42.06 31.33
N ALA A 483 -28.45 -42.96 30.72
CA ALA A 483 -28.81 -44.38 30.57
C ALA A 483 -28.44 -45.26 31.79
N LYS A 484 -27.94 -44.68 32.89
CA LYS A 484 -27.53 -45.38 34.14
C LYS A 484 -26.60 -46.60 33.92
N ARG A 485 -25.75 -46.57 32.89
CA ARG A 485 -24.83 -47.68 32.59
C ARG A 485 -23.50 -47.51 33.35
N THR A 486 -23.20 -48.43 34.27
CA THR A 486 -22.03 -48.36 35.17
C THR A 486 -20.89 -49.33 34.84
N ASN A 487 -21.11 -50.36 34.01
CA ASN A 487 -20.08 -51.37 33.73
C ASN A 487 -18.98 -50.88 32.77
N ARG A 488 -17.72 -50.95 33.21
CA ARG A 488 -16.55 -50.58 32.38
C ARG A 488 -15.39 -51.55 32.55
N LYS A 489 -14.75 -51.91 31.43
CA LYS A 489 -13.31 -52.23 31.44
C LYS A 489 -12.55 -50.89 31.59
N PRO A 490 -11.68 -50.74 32.58
CA PRO A 490 -10.96 -49.48 32.81
C PRO A 490 -10.10 -49.12 31.59
N VAL A 491 -10.07 -47.83 31.26
CA VAL A 491 -9.08 -47.28 30.33
C VAL A 491 -7.87 -46.92 31.17
N THR A 492 -6.65 -47.12 30.66
CA THR A 492 -5.50 -46.60 31.37
C THR A 492 -5.62 -45.08 31.47
N LEU A 493 -5.36 -44.54 32.66
CA LEU A 493 -5.35 -43.10 32.90
C LEU A 493 -4.36 -42.41 31.94
N ALA A 494 -3.21 -43.05 31.72
CA ALA A 494 -2.17 -42.61 30.79
C ALA A 494 -2.71 -42.39 29.37
N TRP A 495 -3.45 -43.35 28.79
CA TRP A 495 -4.01 -43.21 27.44
C TRP A 495 -5.04 -42.08 27.38
N SER A 496 -5.90 -41.97 28.38
CA SER A 496 -6.96 -40.96 28.39
C SER A 496 -6.38 -39.54 28.51
N LEU A 497 -5.41 -39.35 29.41
CA LEU A 497 -4.71 -38.08 29.55
C LEU A 497 -3.99 -37.70 28.25
N TRP A 498 -3.19 -38.60 27.70
CA TRP A 498 -2.49 -38.35 26.44
C TRP A 498 -3.46 -37.97 25.30
N HIS A 499 -4.53 -38.73 25.11
CA HIS A 499 -5.49 -38.51 24.03
C HIS A 499 -6.14 -37.12 24.13
N TYR A 500 -6.67 -36.78 25.30
CA TYR A 500 -7.37 -35.50 25.48
C TYR A 500 -6.43 -34.30 25.53
N LEU A 501 -5.24 -34.44 26.12
CA LEU A 501 -4.22 -33.38 26.10
C LEU A 501 -3.72 -33.12 24.68
N THR A 502 -3.49 -34.17 23.88
CA THR A 502 -3.08 -34.02 22.48
C THR A 502 -4.16 -33.31 21.66
N CYS A 503 -5.43 -33.70 21.81
CA CYS A 503 -6.54 -32.97 21.17
C CYS A 503 -6.59 -31.50 21.62
N GLY A 504 -6.39 -31.21 22.91
CA GLY A 504 -6.32 -29.84 23.42
C GLY A 504 -5.18 -29.02 22.80
N LEU A 505 -3.99 -29.60 22.69
CA LEU A 505 -2.82 -28.97 22.05
C LEU A 505 -3.04 -28.73 20.54
N VAL A 506 -3.71 -29.65 19.84
CA VAL A 506 -4.08 -29.44 18.44
C VAL A 506 -5.00 -28.22 18.32
N LEU A 507 -6.02 -28.11 19.17
CA LEU A 507 -6.97 -26.99 19.13
C LEU A 507 -6.34 -25.66 19.54
N SER A 508 -5.38 -25.66 20.49
CA SER A 508 -4.71 -24.42 20.90
C SER A 508 -3.92 -23.78 19.76
N THR A 509 -3.49 -24.55 18.75
CA THR A 509 -2.81 -23.98 17.57
C THR A 509 -3.68 -23.00 16.79
N VAL A 510 -5.01 -23.13 16.82
CA VAL A 510 -5.93 -22.19 16.17
C VAL A 510 -5.83 -20.83 16.82
N LEU A 511 -5.97 -20.78 18.15
CA LEU A 511 -5.88 -19.52 18.90
C LEU A 511 -4.51 -18.89 18.76
N ILE A 512 -3.42 -19.67 18.89
CA ILE A 512 -2.06 -19.14 18.76
C ILE A 512 -1.85 -18.55 17.35
N THR A 513 -2.29 -19.25 16.30
CA THR A 513 -2.16 -18.75 14.92
C THR A 513 -2.97 -17.47 14.71
N ILE A 514 -4.21 -17.40 15.23
CA ILE A 514 -5.04 -16.19 15.16
C ILE A 514 -4.34 -15.01 15.86
N LEU A 515 -3.81 -15.22 17.06
CA LEU A 515 -3.09 -14.18 17.81
C LEU A 515 -1.85 -13.71 17.07
N ILE A 516 -1.08 -14.63 16.47
CA ILE A 516 0.08 -14.26 15.66
C ILE A 516 -0.35 -13.47 14.42
N VAL A 517 -1.35 -13.92 13.67
CA VAL A 517 -1.84 -13.22 12.46
C VAL A 517 -2.37 -11.83 12.83
N GLN A 518 -3.20 -11.73 13.87
CA GLN A 518 -3.72 -10.46 14.37
C GLN A 518 -2.58 -9.52 14.78
N TYR A 519 -1.54 -10.03 15.43
CA TYR A 519 -0.38 -9.23 15.80
C TYR A 519 0.39 -8.73 14.56
N ASN A 520 0.65 -9.59 13.57
CA ASN A 520 1.31 -9.18 12.33
C ASN A 520 0.49 -8.12 11.57
N MET A 521 -0.83 -8.14 11.71
CA MET A 521 -1.75 -7.16 11.11
C MET A 521 -1.90 -5.87 11.94
N ASN A 522 -1.79 -5.94 13.27
CA ASN A 522 -1.94 -4.82 14.19
C ASN A 522 -0.58 -4.45 14.80
N ILE A 523 0.19 -3.62 14.10
CA ILE A 523 1.42 -3.02 14.66
C ILE A 523 1.07 -1.85 15.59
N SER A 524 0.31 -2.12 16.66
CA SER A 524 0.10 -1.23 17.81
C SER A 524 0.80 -1.73 19.07
N GLY A 525 1.50 -2.87 18.99
CA GLY A 525 2.24 -3.46 20.11
C GLY A 525 3.75 -3.22 20.00
N SER A 526 4.39 -2.90 21.12
CA SER A 526 5.85 -2.91 21.26
C SER A 526 6.43 -4.27 20.82
N PRO A 527 7.52 -4.31 20.03
CA PRO A 527 8.10 -5.54 19.46
C PRO A 527 8.42 -6.64 20.48
N ASN A 528 8.74 -6.26 21.72
CA ASN A 528 9.10 -7.20 22.79
C ASN A 528 7.89 -8.04 23.27
N ASN A 529 6.66 -7.68 22.90
CA ASN A 529 5.44 -8.34 23.36
C ASN A 529 4.90 -9.42 22.41
N SER A 530 5.68 -9.92 21.44
CA SER A 530 5.21 -11.01 20.53
C SER A 530 6.18 -12.16 20.33
N ALA A 531 7.47 -12.00 20.67
CA ALA A 531 8.42 -13.11 20.63
C ALA A 531 7.91 -14.32 21.43
N TRP A 532 7.21 -14.07 22.54
CA TRP A 532 6.58 -15.12 23.35
C TRP A 532 5.48 -15.89 22.60
N LEU A 533 4.73 -15.28 21.67
CA LEU A 533 3.71 -15.99 20.88
C LEU A 533 4.36 -17.01 19.93
N TYR A 534 5.47 -16.62 19.28
CA TYR A 534 6.25 -17.53 18.44
C TYR A 534 6.94 -18.62 19.27
N VAL A 535 7.44 -18.29 20.45
CA VAL A 535 7.99 -19.27 21.40
C VAL A 535 6.91 -20.26 21.84
N ILE A 536 5.70 -19.81 22.19
CA ILE A 536 4.57 -20.69 22.53
C ILE A 536 4.19 -21.57 21.34
N PHE A 537 4.20 -21.02 20.13
CA PHE A 537 3.92 -21.77 18.90
C PHE A 537 4.94 -22.90 18.69
N ALA A 538 6.23 -22.60 18.88
CA ALA A 538 7.31 -23.58 18.81
C ALA A 538 7.22 -24.64 19.92
N ILE A 539 6.98 -24.24 21.17
CA ILE A 539 6.81 -25.15 22.32
C ILE A 539 5.63 -26.09 22.09
N THR A 540 4.51 -25.57 21.57
CA THR A 540 3.34 -26.38 21.24
C THR A 540 3.67 -27.41 20.14
N GLY A 541 4.46 -27.01 19.14
CA GLY A 541 5.02 -27.93 18.15
C GLY A 541 5.87 -29.05 18.78
N LEU A 542 6.77 -28.73 19.72
CA LEU A 542 7.59 -29.73 20.41
C LEU A 542 6.76 -30.71 21.25
N LEU A 543 5.75 -30.20 21.97
CA LEU A 543 4.83 -31.03 22.76
C LEU A 543 4.00 -31.98 21.87
N LEU A 544 3.52 -31.49 20.72
CA LEU A 544 2.81 -32.30 19.74
C LEU A 544 3.72 -33.33 19.07
N LEU A 545 4.99 -33.00 18.82
CA LEU A 545 5.96 -33.95 18.28
C LEU A 545 6.18 -35.10 19.27
N ALA A 546 6.45 -34.78 20.54
CA ALA A 546 6.56 -35.80 21.59
C ALA A 546 5.28 -36.64 21.71
N SER A 547 4.10 -35.99 21.67
CA SER A 547 2.80 -36.66 21.76
C SER A 547 2.53 -37.59 20.58
N SER A 548 3.08 -37.31 19.39
CA SER A 548 2.88 -38.14 18.19
C SER A 548 3.58 -39.51 18.28
N VAL A 549 4.66 -39.62 19.05
CA VAL A 549 5.45 -40.85 19.20
C VAL A 549 5.26 -41.54 20.56
N LEU A 550 4.69 -40.85 21.55
CA LEU A 550 4.54 -41.35 22.92
C LEU A 550 3.85 -42.72 23.02
N PRO A 551 2.77 -43.03 22.27
CA PRO A 551 2.14 -44.35 22.31
C PRO A 551 3.05 -45.49 21.80
N ILE A 552 4.00 -45.16 20.92
CA ILE A 552 4.98 -46.11 20.38
C ILE A 552 6.09 -46.37 21.40
N LEU A 553 6.53 -45.34 22.11
CA LEU A 553 7.60 -45.43 23.12
C LEU A 553 7.11 -46.10 24.42
N LEU A 554 5.87 -45.85 24.81
CA LEU A 554 5.28 -46.35 26.05
C LEU A 554 4.28 -47.49 25.82
N ARG A 555 4.55 -48.43 24.91
CA ARG A 555 3.60 -49.49 24.49
C ARG A 555 2.90 -50.19 25.66
N SER A 556 3.62 -50.47 26.74
CA SER A 556 3.10 -51.12 27.95
C SER A 556 2.00 -50.29 28.66
N LYS A 557 2.08 -48.96 28.62
CA LYS A 557 1.11 -48.04 29.24
C LYS A 557 -0.09 -47.73 28.33
N PHE A 558 0.00 -48.09 27.05
CA PHE A 558 -0.98 -47.82 26.00
C PHE A 558 -1.68 -49.10 25.49
N GLN A 559 -1.79 -50.13 26.33
CA GLN A 559 -2.58 -51.34 26.03
C GLN A 559 -4.08 -51.02 26.03
N VAL A 560 -4.67 -50.94 24.83
CA VAL A 560 -6.07 -50.53 24.65
C VAL A 560 -6.83 -51.45 23.69
N SER A 561 -8.17 -51.36 23.74
CA SER A 561 -9.07 -52.11 22.85
C SER A 561 -8.86 -51.76 21.38
N LYS A 562 -9.33 -52.64 20.46
CA LYS A 562 -9.19 -52.45 19.00
C LYS A 562 -9.67 -51.07 18.53
N GLY A 563 -10.83 -50.61 18.99
CA GLY A 563 -11.34 -49.27 18.65
C GLY A 563 -10.49 -48.11 19.18
N ARG A 564 -9.86 -48.27 20.35
CA ARG A 564 -8.94 -47.26 20.88
C ARG A 564 -7.57 -47.27 20.22
N LYS A 565 -7.13 -48.41 19.67
CA LYS A 565 -5.92 -48.43 18.82
C LYS A 565 -6.10 -47.54 17.59
N ILE A 566 -7.29 -47.54 16.99
CA ILE A 566 -7.63 -46.64 15.87
C ILE A 566 -7.54 -45.18 16.33
N LEU A 567 -8.15 -44.83 17.47
CA LEU A 567 -8.05 -43.48 18.04
C LEU A 567 -6.60 -43.08 18.36
N THR A 568 -5.76 -44.03 18.83
CA THR A 568 -4.34 -43.78 19.04
C THR A 568 -3.64 -43.39 17.74
N TYR A 569 -3.86 -44.12 16.65
CA TYR A 569 -3.27 -43.79 15.36
C TYR A 569 -3.78 -42.43 14.85
N LEU A 570 -5.10 -42.20 14.88
CA LEU A 570 -5.68 -40.94 14.42
C LEU A 570 -5.19 -39.73 15.22
N THR A 571 -5.05 -39.85 16.54
CA THR A 571 -4.55 -38.76 17.40
C THR A 571 -3.07 -38.50 17.16
N SER A 572 -2.27 -39.56 17.00
CA SER A 572 -0.84 -39.43 16.68
C SER A 572 -0.65 -38.77 15.32
N SER A 573 -1.45 -39.16 14.32
CA SER A 573 -1.43 -38.57 12.98
C SER A 573 -1.89 -37.11 12.99
N ALA A 574 -2.97 -36.77 13.69
CA ALA A 574 -3.42 -35.39 13.83
C ALA A 574 -2.33 -34.51 14.48
N SER A 575 -1.67 -35.02 15.52
CA SER A 575 -0.52 -34.36 16.16
C SER A 575 0.62 -34.12 15.17
N LEU A 576 1.01 -35.16 14.42
CA LEU A 576 2.10 -35.07 13.43
C LEU A 576 1.77 -34.09 12.31
N ILE A 577 0.53 -34.09 11.80
CA ILE A 577 0.07 -33.14 10.79
C ILE A 577 0.26 -31.70 11.27
N VAL A 578 -0.13 -31.40 12.50
CA VAL A 578 0.03 -30.06 13.06
C VAL A 578 1.51 -29.69 13.22
N VAL A 579 2.37 -30.63 13.66
CA VAL A 579 3.82 -30.40 13.73
C VAL A 579 4.41 -30.06 12.37
N LEU A 580 4.08 -30.84 11.33
CA LEU A 580 4.55 -30.58 9.97
C LEU A 580 4.10 -29.22 9.46
N ASN A 581 2.87 -28.80 9.79
CA ASN A 581 2.37 -27.46 9.48
C ASN A 581 3.14 -26.37 10.23
N ILE A 582 3.38 -26.52 11.53
CA ILE A 582 4.15 -25.55 12.33
C ILE A 582 5.56 -25.39 11.75
N LEU A 583 6.22 -26.50 11.40
CA LEU A 583 7.54 -26.47 10.78
C LEU A 583 7.52 -25.83 9.40
N TYR A 584 6.57 -26.23 8.55
CA TYR A 584 6.42 -25.68 7.20
C TYR A 584 6.14 -24.18 7.23
N TRP A 585 5.28 -23.73 8.14
CA TRP A 585 4.95 -22.33 8.28
C TRP A 585 6.09 -21.56 8.91
N GLY A 586 6.57 -21.95 10.09
CA GLY A 586 7.52 -21.19 10.89
C GLY A 586 8.96 -21.22 10.39
N LEU A 587 9.36 -22.22 9.62
CA LEU A 587 10.70 -22.27 9.04
C LEU A 587 10.75 -21.67 7.63
N TYR A 588 9.63 -21.34 7.00
CA TYR A 588 9.57 -20.91 5.60
C TYR A 588 10.61 -19.86 5.18
N GLN A 589 10.90 -18.89 6.04
CA GLN A 589 11.88 -17.82 5.77
C GLN A 589 13.30 -18.32 5.47
N TRP A 590 13.64 -19.56 5.86
CA TRP A 590 14.99 -20.12 5.72
C TRP A 590 15.23 -20.92 4.44
N TRP A 591 14.20 -21.20 3.62
CA TRP A 591 14.28 -22.17 2.50
C TRP A 591 13.72 -21.60 1.19
N ALA A 592 13.14 -20.41 1.22
CA ALA A 592 12.37 -19.87 0.11
C ALA A 592 12.61 -18.38 -0.16
N LEU A 593 13.05 -17.65 0.86
CA LEU A 593 13.84 -16.43 0.73
C LEU A 593 15.32 -16.87 0.70
#